data_AF-A0A384I7A7-F1
#
_entry.id   AF-A0A384I7A7-F1
#
_cell.length_a   1.000
_cell.length_b   1.000
_cell.length_c   1.000
_cell.angle_alpha   90.00
_cell.angle_beta   90.00
_cell.angle_gamma   90.00
#
_symmetry.space_group_name_H-M   'P 1'
#
loop_
_entity.id
_entity.type
_entity.pdbx_description
1 polymer ?
#
loop_
_entity_poly.entity_id
_entity_poly.type
_entity_poly.pdbx_seq_one_letter_code
_entity_poly.pdbx_strand_id
1 'polypeptide(L)'
;MEQARKNGSGQKTKRKPRTGATVRRDGREPMGLGAAIGALVTERAWELPAAGATLRERWAAIAPELAGHVVAVGFDADSGRLTVCPESSAWATKARLEQTRVVAAANKAAGRQVVSALRILPPGAVPMPDRADVAPEPAAPAVPVERRPPPDGYRRAIDAHRQAAPPSRVDPGIAEAVERQTKAMRELSRRAFPEPDVAPDDAPAPIEQARAERRRQAAATEAAALRRARAERSRSAPGSTSLQQQTSVSEVA
;
A
#
# COMPACT_ATOMS: atom_id res chain seq x y z
N MET A 1 -21.52 -54.55 -44.87
CA MET A 1 -21.42 -55.47 -43.73
C MET A 1 -20.04 -55.27 -43.13
N GLU A 2 -19.91 -54.61 -41.98
CA GLU A 2 -20.01 -55.29 -40.66
C GLU A 2 -19.00 -56.45 -40.57
N GLN A 3 -18.08 -56.57 -39.61
CA GLN A 3 -17.85 -55.90 -38.33
C GLN A 3 -16.36 -56.10 -37.98
N ALA A 4 -15.84 -55.11 -37.26
CA ALA A 4 -14.91 -55.20 -36.12
C ALA A 4 -14.30 -56.57 -35.75
N ARG A 5 -12.98 -56.58 -35.46
CA ARG A 5 -12.45 -56.74 -34.09
C ARG A 5 -10.91 -56.75 -34.00
N LYS A 6 -10.42 -55.95 -33.03
CA LYS A 6 -9.45 -56.33 -31.99
C LYS A 6 -8.02 -56.71 -32.38
N ASN A 7 -7.09 -55.79 -32.13
CA ASN A 7 -6.14 -55.84 -30.98
C ASN A 7 -4.82 -55.17 -31.36
N GLY A 8 -4.42 -54.14 -30.61
CA GLY A 8 -3.13 -53.49 -30.77
C GLY A 8 -2.77 -52.68 -29.54
N SER A 9 -2.16 -53.37 -28.57
CA SER A 9 -1.22 -52.87 -27.57
C SER A 9 -1.59 -51.62 -26.75
N GLY A 10 -2.00 -51.88 -25.51
CA GLY A 10 -2.01 -50.87 -24.46
C GLY A 10 -0.58 -50.45 -24.07
N GLN A 11 -0.40 -49.15 -23.86
CA GLN A 11 0.75 -48.62 -23.14
C GLN A 11 0.24 -47.60 -22.11
N LYS A 12 0.12 -48.08 -20.86
CA LYS A 12 -0.20 -47.27 -19.69
C LYS A 12 1.01 -46.39 -19.39
N THR A 13 0.92 -45.08 -19.68
CA THR A 13 1.95 -44.13 -19.28
C THR A 13 1.72 -43.78 -17.80
N LYS A 14 2.68 -44.18 -16.95
CA LYS A 14 2.67 -43.88 -15.52
C LYS A 14 2.83 -42.36 -15.32
N ARG A 15 1.79 -41.68 -14.84
CA ARG A 15 1.91 -40.31 -14.32
C ARG A 15 2.72 -40.33 -13.03
N LYS A 16 3.95 -39.80 -13.08
CA LYS A 16 4.73 -39.48 -11.87
C LYS A 16 4.06 -38.32 -11.12
N PRO A 17 3.86 -38.41 -9.80
CA PRO A 17 3.41 -37.28 -9.00
C PRO A 17 4.55 -36.24 -8.94
N ARG A 18 4.27 -35.01 -9.39
CA ARG A 18 5.19 -33.88 -9.17
C ARG A 18 5.03 -33.47 -7.71
N THR A 19 5.92 -33.98 -6.88
CA THR A 19 6.16 -33.46 -5.53
C THR A 19 6.50 -31.98 -5.67
N GLY A 20 5.63 -31.12 -5.14
CA GLY A 20 5.87 -29.70 -5.01
C GLY A 20 7.02 -29.47 -4.03
N ALA A 21 8.24 -29.55 -4.53
CA ALA A 21 9.37 -28.93 -3.88
C ALA A 21 9.17 -27.43 -4.02
N THR A 22 8.84 -26.76 -2.92
CA THR A 22 9.01 -25.33 -2.77
C THR A 22 10.50 -25.05 -2.87
N VAL A 23 10.98 -24.92 -4.11
CA VAL A 23 12.31 -24.40 -4.41
C VAL A 23 12.33 -23.01 -3.80
N ARG A 24 13.05 -22.88 -2.70
CA ARG A 24 13.50 -21.61 -2.16
C ARG A 24 14.19 -20.91 -3.33
N ARG A 25 13.48 -19.94 -3.93
CA ARG A 25 13.81 -19.33 -5.21
C ARG A 25 15.19 -18.71 -5.07
N ASP A 26 16.16 -19.38 -5.67
CA ASP A 26 17.55 -18.97 -5.67
C ASP A 26 17.62 -17.56 -6.28
N GLY A 27 18.42 -16.67 -5.70
CA GLY A 27 18.57 -15.27 -6.12
C GLY A 27 19.23 -15.09 -7.50
N ARG A 28 19.19 -16.13 -8.35
CA ARG A 28 19.82 -16.23 -9.67
C ARG A 28 18.82 -16.29 -10.83
N GLU A 29 17.53 -16.12 -10.55
CA GLU A 29 16.52 -15.95 -11.60
C GLU A 29 16.39 -14.46 -11.94
N PRO A 30 16.45 -14.04 -13.22
CA PRO A 30 16.27 -12.65 -13.59
C PRO A 30 14.87 -12.21 -13.17
N MET A 31 14.82 -11.41 -12.10
CA MET A 31 13.58 -10.86 -11.59
C MET A 31 13.22 -9.64 -12.45
N GLY A 32 11.99 -9.58 -12.95
CA GLY A 32 11.52 -8.39 -13.65
C GLY A 32 11.66 -7.17 -12.73
N LEU A 33 12.13 -6.04 -13.25
CA LEU A 33 12.45 -4.84 -12.46
C LEU A 33 11.30 -4.43 -11.52
N GLY A 34 10.05 -4.49 -11.97
CA GLY A 34 8.89 -4.20 -11.13
C GLY A 34 8.71 -5.17 -9.96
N ALA A 35 9.03 -6.45 -10.13
CA ALA A 35 9.01 -7.45 -9.06
C ALA A 35 10.20 -7.26 -8.09
N ALA A 36 11.37 -6.84 -8.60
CA ALA A 36 12.53 -6.47 -7.78
C ALA A 36 12.27 -5.24 -6.92
N ILE A 37 11.69 -4.18 -7.50
CA ILE A 37 11.28 -2.99 -6.77
C ILE A 37 10.18 -3.34 -5.76
N GLY A 38 9.19 -4.17 -6.14
CA GLY A 38 8.13 -4.60 -5.23
C GLY A 38 8.65 -5.42 -4.04
N ALA A 39 9.59 -6.35 -4.27
CA ALA A 39 10.23 -7.11 -3.22
C ALA A 39 11.04 -6.18 -2.28
N LEU A 40 11.83 -5.26 -2.84
CA LEU A 40 12.60 -4.28 -2.07
C LEU A 40 11.72 -3.36 -1.22
N VAL A 41 10.61 -2.87 -1.78
CA VAL A 41 9.62 -2.05 -1.06
C VAL A 41 8.99 -2.85 0.05
N THR A 42 8.63 -4.12 -0.19
CA THR A 42 8.03 -4.96 0.83
C THR A 42 9.02 -5.25 1.96
N GLU A 43 10.24 -5.66 1.64
CA GLU A 43 11.31 -5.92 2.64
C GLU A 43 11.60 -4.66 3.45
N ARG A 44 11.79 -3.49 2.81
CA ARG A 44 12.03 -2.23 3.52
C ARG A 44 10.82 -1.72 4.31
N ALA A 45 9.60 -1.96 3.84
CA ALA A 45 8.38 -1.54 4.52
C ALA A 45 8.21 -2.23 5.88
N TRP A 46 8.79 -3.41 6.09
CA TRP A 46 8.81 -4.07 7.40
C TRP A 46 10.04 -3.69 8.23
N GLU A 47 11.19 -3.46 7.61
CA GLU A 47 12.42 -3.11 8.32
C GLU A 47 12.43 -1.70 8.92
N LEU A 48 11.79 -0.72 8.29
CA LEU A 48 11.76 0.67 8.77
C LEU A 48 10.90 0.83 10.03
N PRO A 49 9.66 0.31 10.10
CA PRO A 49 8.88 0.27 11.34
C PRO A 49 9.57 -0.55 12.44
N ALA A 50 10.20 -1.69 12.10
CA ALA A 50 10.94 -2.49 13.06
C ALA A 50 12.14 -1.73 13.67
N ALA A 51 12.82 -0.90 12.86
CA ALA A 51 13.87 -0.02 13.36
C ALA A 51 13.33 1.04 14.33
N GLY A 52 12.15 1.60 14.06
CA GLY A 52 11.48 2.54 14.95
C GLY A 52 11.12 1.94 16.31
N ALA A 53 10.60 0.71 16.33
CA ALA A 53 10.32 -0.03 17.56
C ALA A 53 11.60 -0.29 18.37
N THR A 54 12.64 -0.79 17.71
CA THR A 54 13.95 -1.08 18.33
C THR A 54 14.58 0.19 18.92
N LEU A 55 14.43 1.33 18.24
CA LEU A 55 14.94 2.62 18.68
C LEU A 55 14.25 3.12 19.94
N ARG A 56 12.94 2.88 20.07
CA ARG A 56 12.15 3.20 21.26
C ARG A 56 12.54 2.29 22.43
N GLU A 57 12.66 0.98 22.20
CA GLU A 57 13.09 0.01 23.23
C GLU A 57 14.49 0.32 23.75
N ARG A 58 15.42 0.71 22.88
CA ARG A 58 16.81 0.99 23.23
C ARG A 58 17.07 2.46 23.58
N TRP A 59 16.03 3.27 23.75
CA TRP A 59 16.15 4.71 23.97
C TRP A 59 17.10 5.06 25.13
N ALA A 60 17.00 4.34 26.26
CA ALA A 60 17.86 4.56 27.42
C ALA A 60 19.36 4.31 27.13
N ALA A 61 19.69 3.42 26.20
CA ALA A 61 21.06 3.17 25.79
C ALA A 61 21.57 4.21 24.76
N ILE A 62 20.66 4.79 23.97
CA ILE A 62 20.98 5.77 22.93
C ILE A 62 21.16 7.16 23.52
N ALA A 63 20.30 7.54 24.46
CA ALA A 63 20.28 8.85 25.10
C ALA A 63 20.20 8.70 26.63
N PRO A 64 21.26 8.17 27.29
CA PRO A 64 21.25 7.92 28.73
C PRO A 64 21.02 9.21 29.54
N GLU A 65 21.57 10.33 29.06
CA GLU A 65 21.41 11.66 29.65
C GLU A 65 19.98 12.21 29.61
N LEU A 66 19.12 11.64 28.78
CA LEU A 66 17.71 12.02 28.60
C LEU A 66 16.75 10.92 29.09
N ALA A 67 17.28 9.74 29.43
CA ALA A 67 16.49 8.62 29.92
C ALA A 67 15.78 9.02 31.23
N GLY A 68 14.51 8.64 31.37
CA GLY A 68 13.68 8.98 32.52
C GLY A 68 12.95 10.32 32.43
N HIS A 69 13.51 11.30 31.71
CA HIS A 69 12.91 12.65 31.58
C HIS A 69 12.34 12.92 30.18
N VAL A 70 12.82 12.20 29.17
CA VAL A 70 12.36 12.28 27.78
C VAL A 70 12.06 10.88 27.29
N VAL A 71 10.87 10.68 26.72
CA VAL A 71 10.41 9.37 26.23
C VAL A 71 10.30 9.39 24.71
N ALA A 72 10.78 8.34 24.05
CA ALA A 72 10.59 8.13 22.61
C ALA A 72 9.17 7.60 22.33
N VAL A 73 8.38 8.41 21.64
CA VAL A 73 6.94 8.19 21.44
C VAL A 73 6.66 7.39 20.17
N GLY A 74 7.28 7.78 19.06
CA GLY A 74 6.94 7.28 17.74
C GLY A 74 8.02 7.60 16.73
N PHE A 75 8.02 6.89 15.61
CA PHE A 75 9.00 7.05 14.55
C PHE A 75 8.27 7.12 13.20
N ASP A 76 8.45 8.23 12.49
CA ASP A 76 7.96 8.40 11.14
C ASP A 76 9.00 7.85 10.16
N ALA A 77 8.71 6.70 9.56
CA ALA A 77 9.57 6.01 8.62
C ALA A 77 9.79 6.75 7.29
N ASP A 78 8.80 7.54 6.85
CA ASP A 78 8.88 8.25 5.57
C ASP A 78 9.81 9.45 5.67
N SER A 79 9.75 10.18 6.79
CA SER A 79 10.61 11.34 7.03
C SER A 79 11.87 11.06 7.84
N GLY A 80 11.97 9.88 8.46
CA GLY A 80 13.06 9.51 9.37
C GLY A 80 13.03 10.31 10.68
N ARG A 81 11.86 10.80 11.11
CA ARG A 81 11.75 11.63 12.32
C ARG A 81 11.40 10.80 13.54
N LEU A 82 12.28 10.82 14.55
CA LEU A 82 11.98 10.26 15.87
C LEU A 82 11.24 11.32 16.70
N THR A 83 10.04 11.01 17.17
CA THR A 83 9.24 11.89 18.02
C THR A 83 9.51 11.57 19.50
N VAL A 84 9.82 12.60 20.28
CA VAL A 84 10.09 12.48 21.72
C VAL A 84 9.22 13.43 22.54
N CYS A 85 8.80 12.97 23.72
CA CYS A 85 8.03 13.74 24.69
C CYS A 85 8.89 14.04 25.92
N PRO A 86 9.27 15.30 26.17
CA PRO A 86 9.92 15.72 27.40
C PRO A 86 8.92 15.92 28.54
N GLU A 87 9.35 15.68 29.78
CA GLU A 87 8.54 15.93 30.99
C GLU A 87 8.39 17.43 31.29
N SER A 88 9.39 18.25 30.94
CA SER A 88 9.46 19.67 31.28
C SER A 88 10.12 20.51 30.18
N SER A 89 9.94 21.83 30.24
CA SER A 89 10.54 22.77 29.30
C SER A 89 12.07 22.81 29.38
N ALA A 90 12.64 22.58 30.57
CA ALA A 90 14.08 22.48 30.76
C ALA A 90 14.65 21.26 30.02
N TRP A 91 13.99 20.10 30.15
CA TRP A 91 14.37 18.87 29.44
C TRP A 91 14.12 18.95 27.93
N ALA A 92 13.07 19.65 27.50
CA ALA A 92 12.86 19.96 26.09
C ALA A 92 14.05 20.76 25.51
N THR A 93 14.59 21.70 26.29
CA THR A 93 15.76 22.48 25.88
C THR A 93 17.02 21.62 25.82
N LYS A 94 17.28 20.79 26.84
CA LYS A 94 18.42 19.85 26.82
C LYS A 94 18.35 18.90 25.62
N ALA A 95 17.16 18.38 25.30
CA ALA A 95 16.96 17.53 24.12
C ALA A 95 17.23 18.25 22.80
N ARG A 96 16.93 19.56 22.68
CA ARG A 96 17.27 20.38 21.50
C ARG A 96 18.78 20.56 21.34
N LEU A 97 19.48 20.81 22.44
CA LEU A 97 20.93 21.00 22.43
C LEU A 97 21.67 19.70 22.07
N GLU A 98 21.21 18.57 22.58
CA GLU A 98 21.82 17.25 22.35
C GLU A 98 21.31 16.55 21.09
N GLN A 99 20.44 17.19 20.29
CA GLN A 99 19.76 16.57 19.16
C GLN A 99 20.72 15.89 18.17
N THR A 100 21.80 16.57 17.78
CA THR A 100 22.80 16.04 16.83
C THR A 100 23.47 14.77 17.37
N ARG A 101 23.81 14.76 18.66
CA ARG A 101 24.45 13.62 19.32
C ARG A 101 23.48 12.43 19.41
N VAL A 102 22.23 12.71 19.77
CA VAL A 102 21.17 11.69 19.87
C VAL A 102 20.89 11.06 18.50
N VAL A 103 20.80 11.85 17.44
CA VAL A 103 20.60 11.33 16.07
C VAL A 103 21.78 10.44 15.64
N ALA A 104 23.02 10.86 15.92
CA ALA A 104 24.19 10.05 15.62
C ALA A 104 24.21 8.73 16.41
N ALA A 105 23.89 8.77 17.70
CA ALA A 105 23.80 7.59 18.56
C ALA A 105 22.67 6.64 18.13
N ALA A 106 21.52 7.18 17.72
CA ALA A 106 20.39 6.44 17.19
C ALA A 106 20.77 5.68 15.91
N ASN A 107 21.41 6.36 14.95
CA ASN A 107 21.87 5.74 13.71
C ASN A 107 22.97 4.70 13.94
N LYS A 108 23.87 4.93 14.91
CA LYS A 108 24.85 3.94 15.35
C LYS A 108 24.18 2.70 15.93
N ALA A 109 23.16 2.88 16.77
CA ALA A 109 22.42 1.77 17.37
C ALA A 109 21.60 0.97 16.34
N ALA A 110 21.08 1.65 15.31
CA ALA A 110 20.35 1.04 14.19
C ALA A 110 21.27 0.42 13.12
N GLY A 111 22.58 0.67 13.17
CA GLY A 111 23.56 0.18 12.18
C GLY A 111 23.45 0.82 10.79
N ARG A 112 22.57 1.80 10.61
CA ARG A 112 22.32 2.51 9.34
C ARG A 112 21.73 3.90 9.60
N GLN A 113 21.69 4.76 8.59
CA GLN A 113 21.08 6.08 8.68
C GLN A 113 19.55 5.97 8.56
N VAL A 114 18.87 5.81 9.70
CA VAL A 114 17.39 5.68 9.79
C VAL A 114 16.75 6.98 10.28
N VAL A 115 17.42 7.67 11.21
CA VAL A 115 16.93 8.89 11.84
C VAL A 115 17.60 10.08 11.18
N SER A 116 16.78 10.98 10.63
CA SER A 116 17.21 12.23 10.02
C SER A 116 17.14 13.39 11.02
N ALA A 117 16.10 13.42 11.86
CA ALA A 117 15.86 14.49 12.81
C ALA A 117 15.04 14.02 14.03
N LEU A 118 15.13 14.80 15.11
CA LEU A 118 14.36 14.62 16.33
C LEU A 118 13.20 15.63 16.35
N ARG A 119 11.97 15.15 16.50
CA ARG A 119 10.79 15.98 16.70
C ARG A 119 10.49 16.04 18.20
N ILE A 120 10.73 17.18 18.82
CA ILE A 120 10.52 17.38 20.26
C ILE A 120 9.12 17.98 20.45
N LEU A 121 8.24 17.23 21.11
CA LEU A 121 6.89 17.69 21.46
C LEU A 121 6.94 18.75 22.57
N PRO A 122 5.90 19.59 22.69
CA PRO A 122 5.77 20.45 23.87
C PRO A 122 5.70 19.61 25.16
N PRO A 123 6.23 20.10 26.28
CA PRO A 123 6.25 19.35 27.54
C PRO A 123 4.82 19.05 28.00
N GLY A 124 4.58 17.81 28.44
CA GLY A 124 3.25 17.35 28.85
C GLY A 124 2.27 17.10 27.70
N ALA A 125 2.72 17.14 26.44
CA ALA A 125 1.90 16.69 25.32
C ALA A 125 1.60 15.21 25.51
N VAL A 126 0.32 14.85 25.62
CA VAL A 126 -0.08 13.44 25.58
C VAL A 126 0.23 12.95 24.17
N PRO A 127 1.14 11.97 24.01
CA PRO A 127 1.41 11.43 22.70
C PRO A 127 0.16 10.72 22.21
N MET A 128 -0.55 11.33 21.26
CA MET A 128 -1.53 10.60 20.47
C MET A 128 -0.76 9.48 19.75
N PRO A 129 -1.22 8.22 19.80
CA PRO A 129 -0.57 7.17 19.02
C PRO A 129 -0.51 7.64 17.57
N ASP A 130 0.69 7.60 16.99
CA ASP A 130 0.89 8.00 15.61
C ASP A 130 -0.05 7.15 14.75
N ARG A 131 -0.84 7.79 13.89
CA ARG A 131 -1.84 7.08 13.05
C ARG A 131 -1.16 6.05 12.14
N ALA A 132 0.16 6.15 11.98
CA ALA A 132 1.02 5.20 11.28
C ALA A 132 1.21 3.84 12.01
N ASP A 133 1.07 3.77 13.34
CA ASP A 133 1.15 2.50 14.10
C ASP A 133 -0.18 1.72 14.09
N VAL A 134 -1.28 2.38 13.71
CA VAL A 134 -2.54 1.70 13.43
C VAL A 134 -2.38 1.10 12.04
N ALA A 135 -2.24 -0.23 11.98
CA ALA A 135 -2.34 -0.98 10.74
C ALA A 135 -3.48 -0.38 9.91
N PRO A 136 -3.26 0.03 8.65
CA PRO A 136 -4.27 0.76 7.90
C PRO A 136 -5.53 -0.09 7.92
N GLU A 137 -6.54 0.35 8.68
CA GLU A 137 -7.86 -0.23 8.57
C GLU A 137 -8.18 -0.17 7.08
N PRO A 138 -8.66 -1.26 6.47
CA PRO A 138 -8.99 -1.27 5.05
C PRO A 138 -9.87 -0.05 4.81
N ALA A 139 -9.31 0.93 4.11
CA ALA A 139 -9.91 2.23 3.97
C ALA A 139 -11.33 1.99 3.48
N ALA A 140 -12.31 2.25 4.35
CA ALA A 140 -13.71 2.16 3.99
C ALA A 140 -13.83 2.91 2.65
N PRO A 141 -14.47 2.31 1.63
CA PRO A 141 -14.51 2.86 0.29
C PRO A 141 -14.86 4.33 0.44
N ALA A 142 -13.94 5.20 0.01
CA ALA A 142 -14.05 6.64 0.21
C ALA A 142 -15.41 7.05 -0.34
N VAL A 143 -16.38 7.23 0.55
CA VAL A 143 -17.68 7.77 0.19
C VAL A 143 -17.37 9.07 -0.50
N PRO A 144 -17.83 9.28 -1.75
CA PRO A 144 -17.60 10.52 -2.45
C PRO A 144 -18.01 11.64 -1.51
N VAL A 145 -17.02 12.39 -1.02
CA VAL A 145 -17.30 13.58 -0.21
C VAL A 145 -18.02 14.51 -1.17
N GLU A 146 -19.35 14.55 -1.07
CA GLU A 146 -20.17 15.46 -1.84
C GLU A 146 -19.77 16.88 -1.42
N ARG A 147 -18.86 17.47 -2.18
CA ARG A 147 -18.46 18.86 -1.98
C ARG A 147 -19.69 19.69 -2.31
N ARG A 148 -20.26 20.31 -1.29
CA ARG A 148 -21.37 21.25 -1.45
C ARG A 148 -21.04 22.22 -2.59
N PRO A 149 -21.94 22.44 -3.56
CA PRO A 149 -21.68 23.36 -4.66
C PRO A 149 -21.36 24.76 -4.11
N PRO A 150 -20.39 25.49 -4.70
CA PRO A 150 -20.05 26.83 -4.25
C PRO A 150 -21.28 27.75 -4.26
N PRO A 151 -21.44 28.62 -3.25
CA PRO A 151 -22.56 29.57 -3.21
C PRO A 151 -22.50 30.54 -4.39
N ASP A 152 -23.66 31.04 -4.82
CA ASP A 152 -23.76 31.83 -6.06
C ASP A 152 -23.00 33.17 -6.00
N GLY A 153 -22.87 33.75 -4.80
CA GLY A 153 -22.02 34.93 -4.58
C GLY A 153 -20.54 34.66 -4.87
N TYR A 154 -20.04 33.46 -4.55
CA TYR A 154 -18.67 33.04 -4.86
C TYR A 154 -18.48 32.88 -6.36
N ARG A 155 -19.43 32.25 -7.06
CA ARG A 155 -19.40 32.11 -8.53
C ARG A 155 -19.38 33.48 -9.22
N ARG A 156 -20.28 34.37 -8.82
CA ARG A 156 -20.34 35.75 -9.35
C ARG A 156 -19.05 36.53 -9.11
N ALA A 157 -18.41 36.37 -7.95
CA ALA A 157 -17.13 37.00 -7.65
C ALA A 157 -16.00 36.47 -8.54
N ILE A 158 -15.95 35.16 -8.78
CA ILE A 158 -14.96 34.54 -9.69
C ILE A 158 -15.19 34.99 -11.14
N ASP A 159 -16.44 35.07 -11.60
CA ASP A 159 -16.75 35.52 -12.95
C ASP A 159 -16.40 36.99 -13.14
N ALA A 160 -16.73 37.85 -12.17
CA ALA A 160 -16.31 39.25 -12.17
C ALA A 160 -14.77 39.39 -12.17
N HIS A 161 -14.07 38.56 -11.39
CA HIS A 161 -12.60 38.54 -11.37
C HIS A 161 -12.01 38.12 -12.72
N ARG A 162 -12.59 37.12 -13.39
CA ARG A 162 -12.18 36.69 -14.72
C ARG A 162 -12.44 37.74 -15.79
N GLN A 163 -13.57 38.44 -15.71
CA GLN A 163 -13.92 39.54 -16.62
C GLN A 163 -13.02 40.76 -16.44
N ALA A 164 -12.57 41.02 -15.20
CA ALA A 164 -11.64 42.11 -14.89
C ALA A 164 -10.17 41.75 -15.19
N ALA A 165 -9.88 40.50 -15.56
CA ALA A 165 -8.52 40.09 -15.88
C ALA A 165 -8.04 40.85 -17.13
N PRO A 166 -6.95 41.61 -17.05
CA PRO A 166 -6.44 42.33 -18.21
C PRO A 166 -6.02 41.34 -19.29
N PRO A 167 -6.15 41.70 -20.59
CA PRO A 167 -5.67 40.86 -21.67
C PRO A 167 -4.18 40.56 -21.47
N SER A 168 -3.80 39.32 -21.75
CA SER A 168 -2.40 38.88 -21.69
C SER A 168 -1.56 39.79 -22.57
N ARG A 169 -0.51 40.39 -22.00
CA ARG A 169 0.43 41.29 -22.70
C ARG A 169 1.53 40.55 -23.45
N VAL A 170 1.42 39.23 -23.58
CA VAL A 170 2.39 38.43 -24.31
C VAL A 170 2.22 38.73 -25.80
N ASP A 171 3.29 39.20 -26.41
CA ASP A 171 3.33 39.43 -27.86
C ASP A 171 2.99 38.12 -28.60
N PRO A 172 2.05 38.14 -29.56
CA PRO A 172 1.61 36.94 -30.26
C PRO A 172 2.75 36.20 -30.94
N GLY A 173 3.80 36.88 -31.39
CA GLY A 173 5.00 36.26 -31.96
C GLY A 173 5.79 35.42 -30.95
N ILE A 174 5.76 35.78 -29.67
CA ILE A 174 6.38 34.98 -28.59
C ILE A 174 5.56 33.71 -28.35
N ALA A 175 4.23 33.81 -28.31
CA ALA A 175 3.35 32.65 -28.12
C ALA A 175 3.54 31.64 -29.26
N GLU A 176 3.52 32.11 -30.51
CA GLU A 176 3.77 31.28 -31.69
C GLU A 176 5.18 30.67 -31.69
N ALA A 177 6.19 31.39 -31.19
CA ALA A 177 7.54 30.86 -31.05
C ALA A 177 7.63 29.73 -30.02
N VAL A 178 6.95 29.87 -28.87
CA VAL A 178 6.89 28.85 -27.83
C VAL A 178 6.14 27.61 -28.33
N GLU A 179 5.06 27.77 -29.09
CA GLU A 179 4.35 26.65 -29.69
C GLU A 179 5.20 25.91 -30.72
N ARG A 180 5.91 26.65 -31.59
CA ARG A 180 6.85 26.07 -32.55
C ARG A 180 7.97 25.29 -31.84
N GLN A 181 8.53 25.86 -30.79
CA GLN A 181 9.55 25.19 -29.97
C GLN A 181 9.00 23.92 -29.31
N THR A 182 7.80 24.00 -28.72
CA THR A 182 7.14 22.86 -28.06
C THR A 182 6.85 21.74 -29.06
N LYS A 183 6.38 22.10 -30.26
CA LYS A 183 6.13 21.14 -31.35
C LYS A 183 7.42 20.46 -31.80
N ALA A 184 8.49 21.22 -32.01
CA ALA A 184 9.81 20.69 -32.38
C ALA A 184 10.36 19.76 -31.29
N MET A 185 10.25 20.16 -30.03
CA MET A 185 10.69 19.34 -28.89
C MET A 185 9.89 18.03 -28.77
N ARG A 186 8.57 18.07 -28.99
CA ARG A 186 7.72 16.87 -29.06
C ARG A 186 8.07 15.96 -30.24
N GLU A 187 8.44 16.52 -31.38
CA GLU A 187 8.85 15.73 -32.54
C GLU A 187 10.21 15.05 -32.31
N LEU A 188 11.18 15.78 -31.76
CA LEU A 188 12.46 15.21 -31.33
C LEU A 188 12.26 14.12 -30.27
N SER A 189 11.39 14.35 -29.30
CA SER A 189 11.04 13.36 -28.27
C SER A 189 10.46 12.09 -28.89
N ARG A 190 9.56 12.20 -29.87
CA ARG A 190 8.98 11.03 -30.58
C ARG A 190 10.03 10.25 -31.39
N ARG A 191 11.05 10.93 -31.93
CA ARG A 191 12.15 10.27 -32.66
C ARG A 191 13.15 9.60 -31.72
N ALA A 192 13.46 10.24 -30.59
CA ALA A 192 14.41 9.72 -29.60
C ALA A 192 13.81 8.58 -28.77
N PHE A 193 12.51 8.64 -28.50
CA PHE A 193 11.76 7.64 -27.75
C PHE A 193 10.53 7.22 -28.58
N PRO A 194 10.72 6.34 -29.58
CA PRO A 194 9.60 5.77 -30.31
C PRO A 194 8.80 4.90 -29.34
N GLU A 195 7.65 5.40 -28.89
CA GLU A 195 6.70 4.56 -28.15
C GLU A 195 6.14 3.49 -29.09
N PRO A 196 6.07 2.21 -28.67
CA PRO A 196 5.41 1.17 -29.45
C PRO A 196 3.90 1.47 -29.53
N ASP A 197 3.37 1.50 -30.75
CA ASP A 197 1.97 1.70 -31.15
C ASP A 197 1.09 2.47 -30.15
N VAL A 198 0.90 3.75 -30.46
CA VAL A 198 -0.11 4.62 -29.85
C VAL A 198 -1.46 3.91 -29.89
N ALA A 199 -1.90 3.42 -28.73
CA ALA A 199 -3.29 3.05 -28.55
C ALA A 199 -4.14 4.31 -28.80
N PRO A 200 -5.27 4.21 -29.54
CA PRO A 200 -6.11 5.37 -29.86
C PRO A 200 -6.47 6.14 -28.59
N ASP A 201 -6.69 7.46 -28.67
CA ASP A 201 -6.91 8.35 -27.50
C ASP A 201 -8.02 7.88 -26.53
N ASP A 202 -8.96 7.05 -26.99
CA ASP A 202 -10.03 6.44 -26.19
C ASP A 202 -9.63 5.12 -25.50
N ALA A 203 -8.42 4.60 -25.73
CA ALA A 203 -7.93 3.39 -25.13
C ALA A 203 -7.32 3.70 -23.75
N PRO A 204 -7.74 2.97 -22.68
CA PRO A 204 -7.19 3.19 -21.35
C PRO A 204 -5.67 2.97 -21.37
N ALA A 205 -4.92 3.91 -20.80
CA ALA A 205 -3.46 3.85 -20.75
C ALA A 205 -2.99 2.51 -20.13
N PRO A 206 -1.76 2.03 -20.43
CA PRO A 206 -1.26 0.75 -19.93
C PRO A 206 -1.35 0.61 -18.40
N ILE A 207 -1.18 1.71 -17.66
CA ILE A 207 -1.35 1.76 -16.20
C ILE A 207 -2.81 1.53 -15.79
N GLU A 208 -3.76 2.08 -16.53
CA GLU A 208 -5.19 1.90 -16.26
C GLU A 208 -5.63 0.48 -16.58
N GLN A 209 -5.12 -0.11 -17.67
CA GLN A 209 -5.33 -1.51 -18.00
C GLN A 209 -4.79 -2.44 -16.90
N ALA A 210 -3.55 -2.21 -16.44
CA ALA A 210 -2.96 -2.97 -15.34
C ALA A 210 -3.71 -2.79 -14.01
N ARG A 211 -4.34 -1.62 -13.78
CA ARG A 211 -5.23 -1.40 -12.62
C ARG A 211 -6.56 -2.14 -12.78
N ALA A 212 -7.16 -2.11 -13.96
CA ALA A 212 -8.39 -2.82 -14.27
C ALA A 212 -8.22 -4.35 -14.19
N GLU A 213 -7.08 -4.88 -14.64
CA GLU A 213 -6.75 -6.30 -14.52
C GLU A 213 -6.59 -6.71 -13.05
N ARG A 214 -5.86 -5.94 -12.24
CA ARG A 214 -5.74 -6.19 -10.80
C ARG A 214 -7.09 -6.20 -10.08
N ARG A 215 -8.01 -5.29 -10.44
CA ARG A 215 -9.38 -5.30 -9.88
C ARG A 215 -10.13 -6.59 -10.24
N ARG A 216 -10.01 -7.06 -11.48
CA ARG A 216 -10.63 -8.32 -11.93
C ARG A 216 -10.05 -9.53 -11.20
N GLN A 217 -8.73 -9.57 -11.01
CA GLN A 217 -8.05 -10.63 -10.26
C GLN A 217 -8.47 -10.63 -8.78
N ALA A 218 -8.59 -9.45 -8.14
CA ALA A 218 -9.07 -9.32 -6.77
C ALA A 218 -10.51 -9.81 -6.62
N ALA A 219 -11.43 -9.39 -7.51
CA ALA A 219 -12.82 -9.84 -7.52
C ALA A 219 -12.96 -11.37 -7.74
N ALA A 220 -12.13 -11.95 -8.61
CA ALA A 220 -12.10 -13.40 -8.82
C ALA A 220 -11.63 -14.16 -7.55
N THR A 221 -10.65 -13.60 -6.85
CA THR A 221 -10.13 -14.16 -5.59
C THR A 221 -11.18 -14.08 -4.49
N GLU A 222 -11.86 -12.94 -4.35
CA GLU A 222 -12.97 -12.74 -3.42
C GLU A 222 -14.13 -13.73 -3.70
N ALA A 223 -14.53 -13.88 -4.96
CA ALA A 223 -15.57 -14.83 -5.35
C ALA A 223 -15.19 -16.30 -5.06
N ALA A 224 -13.91 -16.66 -5.19
CA ALA A 224 -13.42 -17.98 -4.82
C ALA A 224 -13.47 -18.19 -3.30
N ALA A 225 -13.06 -17.19 -2.50
CA ALA A 225 -13.13 -17.23 -1.05
C ALA A 225 -14.58 -17.37 -0.55
N LEU A 226 -15.53 -16.63 -1.13
CA LEU A 226 -16.96 -16.74 -0.79
C LEU A 226 -17.54 -18.11 -1.13
N ARG A 227 -17.16 -18.71 -2.27
CA ARG A 227 -17.58 -20.08 -2.62
C ARG A 227 -17.04 -21.11 -1.64
N ARG A 228 -15.78 -20.97 -1.21
CA ARG A 228 -15.17 -21.82 -0.20
C ARG A 228 -15.86 -21.70 1.16
N ALA A 229 -16.12 -20.48 1.62
CA ALA A 229 -16.84 -20.24 2.88
C ALA A 229 -18.26 -20.85 2.86
N ARG A 230 -18.96 -20.79 1.72
CA ARG A 230 -20.28 -21.46 1.54
C ARG A 230 -20.17 -22.98 1.56
N ALA A 231 -19.13 -23.55 0.94
CA ALA A 231 -18.87 -24.99 0.95
C ALA A 231 -18.51 -25.50 2.36
N GLU A 232 -17.74 -24.73 3.13
CA GLU A 232 -17.42 -25.06 4.52
C GLU A 232 -18.67 -24.95 5.41
N ARG A 233 -19.52 -23.94 5.21
CA ARG A 233 -20.79 -23.78 5.95
C ARG A 233 -21.80 -24.89 5.67
N SER A 234 -21.91 -25.35 4.42
CA SER A 234 -22.76 -26.50 4.08
C SER A 234 -22.22 -27.84 4.60
N ARG A 235 -20.89 -27.97 4.73
CA ARG A 235 -20.25 -29.13 5.37
C ARG A 235 -20.40 -29.13 6.90
N SER A 236 -20.50 -27.95 7.51
CA SER A 236 -20.73 -27.79 8.96
C SER A 236 -22.21 -27.71 9.35
N ALA A 237 -23.16 -27.94 8.43
CA ALA A 237 -24.57 -28.03 8.79
C ALA A 237 -24.85 -29.41 9.45
N PRO A 238 -25.16 -29.48 10.75
CA PRO A 238 -25.53 -30.72 11.40
C PRO A 238 -26.90 -31.18 10.88
N GLY A 239 -27.01 -32.46 10.53
CA GLY A 239 -28.22 -33.09 10.03
C GLY A 239 -29.38 -32.95 11.01
N SER A 240 -30.41 -32.22 10.61
CA SER A 240 -31.72 -32.25 11.24
C SER A 240 -32.49 -33.48 10.72
N THR A 241 -32.27 -34.66 11.30
CA THR A 241 -33.22 -35.79 11.20
C THR A 241 -33.00 -36.84 12.29
N SER A 242 -33.80 -36.82 13.35
CA SER A 242 -34.39 -38.01 14.01
C SER A 242 -35.09 -37.57 15.32
N LEU A 243 -36.29 -37.04 15.18
CA LEU A 243 -37.23 -36.82 16.29
C LEU A 243 -38.56 -37.46 15.88
N GLN A 244 -38.59 -38.78 15.72
CA GLN A 244 -39.83 -39.53 15.58
C GLN A 244 -39.61 -41.03 15.85
N GLN A 245 -39.69 -41.41 17.13
CA GLN A 245 -40.25 -42.69 17.60
C GLN A 245 -40.12 -42.74 19.13
N GLN A 246 -41.14 -42.23 19.82
CA GLN A 246 -41.51 -42.62 21.18
C GLN A 246 -42.93 -42.10 21.45
N THR A 247 -43.89 -42.72 20.78
CA THR A 247 -45.27 -42.80 21.29
C THR A 247 -45.46 -44.23 21.73
N SER A 248 -45.24 -44.45 23.03
CA SER A 248 -45.55 -45.69 23.73
C SER A 248 -47.05 -45.95 23.66
N VAL A 249 -47.42 -47.02 22.96
CA VAL A 249 -48.70 -47.71 23.15
C VAL A 249 -48.55 -48.48 24.47
N SER A 250 -49.22 -48.00 25.52
CA SER A 250 -49.62 -48.82 26.67
C SER A 250 -51.09 -49.16 26.47
N GLU A 251 -51.36 -50.38 26.02
CA GLU A 251 -52.69 -50.98 26.06
C GLU A 251 -52.58 -52.47 26.41
N VAL A 252 -52.89 -52.76 27.68
CA VAL A 252 -53.67 -53.90 28.21
C VAL A 252 -53.03 -55.29 28.39
N ALA A 253 -53.28 -55.77 29.63
CA ALA A 253 -53.29 -57.13 30.18
C ALA A 253 -51.96 -57.72 30.68
#